data_AF-A0A9D8RYR4-F1
#
_entry.id   AF-A0A9D8RYR4-F1
#
_cell.length_a   1.000
_cell.length_b   1.000
_cell.length_c   1.000
_cell.angle_alpha   90.00
_cell.angle_beta   90.00
_cell.angle_gamma   90.00
#
_symmetry.space_group_name_H-M   'P 1'
#
loop_
_entity.id
_entity.type
_entity.pdbx_description
1 polymer ?
#
loop_
_entity_poly.entity_id
_entity_poly.type
_entity_poly.pdbx_seq_one_letter_code
_entity_poly.pdbx_strand_id
1 'polypeptide(L)'
;MEYRKKADLKVECIASQEDFDFLGVTLEDILDRTEAGLHFLKKAKELCAMTQKVVWTNVAYTLNITMLPDGRVSFEFSECLADYITSLRHSLALADDETRGPLEEFIHALENADEEDGRRLVAHFENNVKKERMKQ
;
A
#
# COMPACT_ATOMS: atom_id res chain seq x y z
N MET A 1 7.53 -8.51 -16.53
CA MET A 1 7.54 -7.82 -15.22
C MET A 1 8.81 -8.16 -14.47
N GLU A 2 9.39 -7.18 -13.78
CA GLU A 2 10.56 -7.36 -12.91
C GLU A 2 10.15 -7.26 -11.44
N TYR A 3 10.75 -8.11 -10.58
CA TYR A 3 10.43 -8.16 -9.15
C TYR A 3 11.68 -7.93 -8.32
N ARG A 4 11.59 -7.09 -7.30
CA ARG A 4 12.72 -6.72 -6.43
C ARG A 4 12.28 -6.65 -4.98
N LYS A 5 13.10 -7.22 -4.08
CA LYS A 5 12.98 -6.98 -2.63
C LYS A 5 13.62 -5.63 -2.30
N LYS A 6 12.90 -4.77 -1.58
CA LYS A 6 13.39 -3.45 -1.12
C LYS A 6 13.64 -3.46 0.39
N ALA A 7 12.82 -4.19 1.14
CA ALA A 7 12.97 -4.48 2.57
C ALA A 7 12.24 -5.78 2.93
N ASP A 8 12.27 -6.19 4.20
CA ASP A 8 11.62 -7.44 4.66
C ASP A 8 10.11 -7.47 4.43
N LEU A 9 9.47 -6.31 4.46
CA LEU A 9 8.04 -6.12 4.22
C LEU A 9 7.78 -5.12 3.10
N LYS A 10 8.70 -5.02 2.12
CA LYS A 10 8.59 -4.10 0.99
C LYS A 10 9.14 -4.72 -0.28
N VAL A 11 8.32 -4.72 -1.32
CA VAL A 11 8.69 -5.21 -2.64
C VAL A 11 8.31 -4.22 -3.74
N GLU A 12 9.03 -4.28 -4.85
CA GLU A 12 8.82 -3.46 -6.03
C GLU A 12 8.56 -4.38 -7.23
N CYS A 13 7.45 -4.13 -7.93
CA CYS A 13 7.13 -4.74 -9.21
C CYS A 13 7.21 -3.67 -10.30
N ILE A 14 8.04 -3.88 -11.32
CA ILE A 14 8.13 -2.98 -12.46
C ILE A 14 7.49 -3.67 -13.67
N ALA A 15 6.48 -3.04 -14.25
CA ALA A 15 5.77 -3.53 -15.43
C ALA A 15 6.06 -2.63 -16.65
N SER A 16 6.31 -3.24 -17.80
CA SER A 16 6.37 -2.55 -19.09
C SER A 16 4.99 -2.45 -19.76
N GLN A 17 4.89 -1.69 -20.85
CA GLN A 17 3.68 -1.69 -21.68
C GLN A 17 3.34 -3.10 -22.21
N GLU A 18 4.35 -3.88 -22.60
CA GLU A 18 4.15 -5.26 -23.07
C GLU A 18 3.55 -6.16 -21.99
N ASP A 19 3.90 -5.94 -20.71
CA ASP A 19 3.31 -6.67 -19.58
C ASP A 19 1.82 -6.35 -19.42
N PHE A 20 1.45 -5.07 -19.56
CA PHE A 20 0.06 -4.62 -19.52
C PHE A 20 -0.76 -5.23 -20.67
N ASP A 21 -0.23 -5.17 -21.88
CA ASP A 21 -0.87 -5.73 -23.08
C ASP A 21 -1.07 -7.24 -22.94
N PHE A 22 -0.06 -7.97 -22.43
CA PHE A 22 -0.13 -9.41 -22.21
C PHE A 22 -1.20 -9.79 -21.17
N LEU A 23 -1.35 -8.99 -20.12
CA LEU A 23 -2.31 -9.23 -19.03
C LEU A 23 -3.70 -8.68 -19.34
N GLY A 24 -3.87 -7.95 -20.44
CA GLY A 24 -5.14 -7.35 -20.86
C GLY A 24 -5.66 -6.32 -19.86
N VAL A 25 -4.78 -5.56 -19.22
CA VAL A 25 -5.12 -4.53 -18.24
C VAL A 25 -4.42 -3.23 -18.59
N THR A 26 -5.10 -2.09 -18.41
CA THR A 26 -4.52 -0.77 -18.66
C THR A 26 -4.05 -0.11 -17.36
N LEU A 27 -3.25 0.96 -17.46
CA LEU A 27 -2.94 1.78 -16.29
C LEU A 27 -4.19 2.46 -15.73
N GLU A 28 -5.11 2.88 -16.59
CA GLU A 28 -6.39 3.49 -16.19
C GLU A 28 -7.21 2.54 -15.33
N ASP A 29 -7.29 1.25 -15.70
CA ASP A 29 -7.95 0.22 -14.89
C ASP A 29 -7.42 0.18 -13.44
N ILE A 30 -6.11 0.37 -13.27
CA ILE A 30 -5.45 0.35 -11.97
C ILE A 30 -5.76 1.62 -11.19
N LEU A 31 -5.65 2.78 -11.83
CA LEU A 31 -5.89 4.09 -11.20
C LEU A 31 -7.36 4.26 -10.80
N ASP A 32 -8.27 3.81 -11.66
CA ASP A 32 -9.73 3.84 -11.44
C ASP A 32 -10.22 2.69 -10.56
N ARG A 33 -9.32 1.77 -10.18
CA ARG A 33 -9.61 0.62 -9.32
C ARG A 33 -10.73 -0.26 -9.87
N THR A 34 -10.74 -0.49 -11.18
CA THR A 34 -11.64 -1.45 -11.81
C THR A 34 -11.36 -2.86 -11.29
N GLU A 35 -12.28 -3.80 -11.50
CA GLU A 35 -12.08 -5.20 -11.08
C GLU A 35 -10.79 -5.79 -11.69
N ALA A 36 -10.51 -5.47 -12.96
CA ALA A 36 -9.29 -5.88 -13.65
C ALA A 36 -8.03 -5.27 -13.00
N GLY A 37 -8.05 -3.96 -12.72
CA GLY A 37 -6.94 -3.27 -12.05
C GLY A 37 -6.66 -3.80 -10.65
N LEU A 38 -7.72 -4.04 -9.86
CA LEU A 38 -7.59 -4.64 -8.52
C LEU A 38 -7.06 -6.07 -8.58
N HIS A 39 -7.54 -6.88 -9.53
CA HIS A 39 -7.03 -8.23 -9.75
C HIS A 39 -5.55 -8.22 -10.13
N PHE A 40 -5.14 -7.32 -11.04
CA PHE A 40 -3.74 -7.12 -11.41
C PHE A 40 -2.88 -6.78 -10.19
N LEU A 41 -3.25 -5.76 -9.41
CA LEU A 41 -2.49 -5.34 -8.22
C LEU A 41 -2.32 -6.49 -7.22
N LYS A 42 -3.40 -7.24 -6.97
CA LYS A 42 -3.36 -8.41 -6.08
C LYS A 42 -2.36 -9.45 -6.59
N LYS A 43 -2.41 -9.78 -7.88
CA LYS A 43 -1.51 -10.76 -8.50
C LYS A 43 -0.06 -10.28 -8.51
N ALA A 44 0.19 -9.02 -8.82
CA ALA A 44 1.51 -8.42 -8.78
C ALA A 44 2.11 -8.49 -7.36
N LYS A 45 1.34 -8.13 -6.32
CA LYS A 45 1.77 -8.26 -4.91
C LYS A 45 2.11 -9.71 -4.56
N GLU A 46 1.21 -10.65 -4.88
CA GLU A 46 1.37 -12.08 -4.58
C GLU A 46 2.62 -12.66 -5.26
N LEU A 47 2.76 -12.46 -6.57
CA LEU A 47 3.88 -12.98 -7.35
C LEU A 47 5.21 -12.37 -6.89
N CYS A 48 5.26 -11.06 -6.70
CA CYS A 48 6.48 -10.38 -6.25
C CYS A 48 6.93 -10.92 -4.89
N ALA A 49 6.01 -11.04 -3.93
CA ALA A 49 6.32 -11.58 -2.60
C ALA A 49 6.77 -13.05 -2.63
N MET A 50 6.12 -13.88 -3.45
CA MET A 50 6.53 -15.28 -3.65
C MET A 50 7.93 -15.38 -4.24
N THR A 51 8.23 -14.61 -5.29
CA THR A 51 9.56 -14.60 -5.93
C THR A 51 10.64 -14.10 -4.97
N GLN A 52 10.34 -13.09 -4.15
CA GLN A 52 11.28 -12.44 -3.25
C GLN A 52 11.30 -13.04 -1.82
N LYS A 53 10.48 -14.06 -1.56
CA LYS A 53 10.32 -14.73 -0.26
C LYS A 53 9.96 -13.76 0.88
N VAL A 54 9.05 -12.84 0.60
CA VAL A 54 8.49 -11.91 1.60
C VAL A 54 7.23 -12.52 2.21
N VAL A 55 7.12 -12.44 3.54
CA VAL A 55 5.96 -12.91 4.29
C VAL A 55 5.21 -11.70 4.81
N TRP A 56 3.99 -11.49 4.30
CA TRP A 56 3.15 -10.37 4.69
C TRP A 56 2.54 -10.57 6.08
N THR A 57 2.44 -9.48 6.83
CA THR A 57 1.74 -9.38 8.12
C THR A 57 0.24 -9.10 7.94
N ASN A 58 -0.16 -8.60 6.76
CA ASN A 58 -1.52 -8.15 6.42
C ASN A 58 -2.00 -6.95 7.25
N VAL A 59 -1.07 -6.11 7.71
CA VAL A 59 -1.31 -4.88 8.47
C VAL A 59 -0.44 -3.76 7.89
N ALA A 60 -0.92 -2.52 7.92
CA ALA A 60 -0.17 -1.34 7.47
C ALA A 60 0.14 -1.35 5.97
N TYR A 61 -0.78 -1.90 5.17
CA TYR A 61 -0.58 -2.02 3.72
C TYR A 61 -0.58 -0.65 3.04
N THR A 62 0.44 -0.40 2.24
CA THR A 62 0.56 0.77 1.35
C THR A 62 0.94 0.34 -0.05
N LEU A 63 0.50 1.12 -1.03
CA LEU A 63 0.84 0.98 -2.45
C LEU A 63 1.27 2.34 -2.97
N ASN A 64 2.48 2.42 -3.51
CA ASN A 64 2.94 3.57 -4.27
C ASN A 64 3.06 3.18 -5.75
N ILE A 65 2.52 4.01 -6.63
CA ILE A 65 2.55 3.81 -8.08
C ILE A 65 3.34 4.96 -8.69
N THR A 66 4.43 4.64 -9.39
CA THR A 66 5.32 5.64 -10.00
C THR A 66 5.51 5.34 -11.48
N MET A 67 5.22 6.34 -12.32
CA MET A 67 5.60 6.33 -13.74
C MET A 67 7.10 6.56 -13.85
N LEU A 68 7.84 5.60 -14.41
CA LEU A 68 9.27 5.71 -14.61
C LEU A 68 9.59 6.51 -15.89
N PRO A 69 10.77 7.16 -15.98
CA PRO A 69 11.13 7.97 -17.14
C PRO A 69 11.19 7.21 -18.48
N ASP A 70 11.37 5.89 -18.43
CA ASP A 70 11.41 5.01 -19.59
C ASP A 70 10.03 4.45 -19.99
N GLY A 71 8.96 4.98 -19.40
CA GLY A 71 7.58 4.59 -19.69
C GLY A 71 7.10 3.34 -18.96
N ARG A 72 7.96 2.67 -18.18
CA ARG A 72 7.54 1.58 -17.29
C ARG A 72 6.83 2.11 -16.05
N VAL A 73 6.09 1.24 -15.37
CA VAL A 73 5.37 1.58 -14.14
C VAL A 73 5.94 0.77 -12.98
N SER A 74 6.33 1.46 -11.91
CA SER A 74 6.74 0.84 -10.66
C SER A 74 5.56 0.78 -9.68
N PHE A 75 5.32 -0.40 -9.14
CA PHE A 75 4.37 -0.68 -8.07
C PHE A 75 5.15 -1.10 -6.84
N GLU A 76 5.25 -0.22 -5.85
CA GLU A 76 5.84 -0.54 -4.55
C GLU A 76 4.76 -0.93 -3.56
N PHE A 77 4.80 -2.19 -3.14
CA PHE A 77 3.93 -2.75 -2.13
C PHE A 77 4.68 -2.81 -0.81
N SER A 78 4.10 -2.26 0.26
CA SER A 78 4.76 -2.23 1.57
C SER A 78 3.80 -2.50 2.71
N GLU A 79 4.31 -3.16 3.75
CA GLU A 79 3.72 -3.28 5.08
C GLU A 79 4.71 -2.80 6.16
N CYS A 80 5.70 -1.98 5.76
CA CYS A 80 6.57 -1.27 6.69
C CYS A 80 5.80 -0.13 7.37
N LEU A 81 5.89 -0.05 8.71
CA LEU A 81 5.24 1.03 9.47
C LEU A 81 5.67 2.43 9.01
N ALA A 82 6.95 2.61 8.65
CA ALA A 82 7.45 3.88 8.15
C ALA A 82 6.76 4.36 6.85
N ASP A 83 6.47 3.44 5.92
CA ASP A 83 5.75 3.78 4.69
C ASP A 83 4.27 4.09 4.99
N TYR A 84 3.67 3.37 5.94
CA TYR A 84 2.31 3.64 6.42
C TYR A 84 2.19 5.02 7.09
N ILE A 85 3.11 5.37 7.99
CA ILE A 85 3.18 6.70 8.63
C ILE A 85 3.33 7.79 7.56
N THR A 86 4.17 7.56 6.55
CA THR A 86 4.32 8.51 5.43
C THR A 86 3.00 8.69 4.68
N SER A 87 2.29 7.59 4.40
CA SER A 87 0.96 7.66 3.78
C SER A 87 -0.06 8.41 4.64
N LEU A 88 -0.06 8.19 5.96
CA LEU A 88 -0.95 8.93 6.88
C LEU A 88 -0.63 10.43 6.90
N ARG A 89 0.65 10.82 6.87
CA ARG A 89 1.06 12.24 6.79
C ARG A 89 0.59 12.90 5.48
N HIS A 90 0.60 12.17 4.38
CA HIS A 90 0.01 12.67 3.13
C HIS A 90 -1.51 12.84 3.25
N SER A 91 -2.22 11.89 3.89
CA SER A 91 -3.66 12.02 4.16
C SER A 91 -3.95 13.19 5.10
N LEU A 92 -3.11 13.43 6.10
CA LEU A 92 -3.24 14.53 7.05
C LEU A 92 -3.20 15.91 6.37
N ALA A 93 -2.39 16.06 5.31
CA ALA A 93 -2.34 17.30 4.54
C ALA A 93 -3.67 17.66 3.86
N LEU A 94 -4.56 16.68 3.70
CA LEU A 94 -5.88 16.81 3.06
C LEU A 94 -7.03 16.66 4.06
N ALA A 95 -6.74 16.45 5.35
CA ALA A 95 -7.73 16.23 6.39
C ALA A 95 -8.50 17.52 6.71
N ASP A 96 -9.79 17.39 7.01
CA ASP A 96 -10.60 18.47 7.58
C ASP A 96 -10.27 18.69 9.06
N ASP A 97 -10.78 19.78 9.63
CA ASP A 97 -10.47 20.17 11.02
C ASP A 97 -10.90 19.11 12.05
N GLU A 98 -11.96 18.35 11.78
CA GLU A 98 -12.47 17.31 12.68
C GLU A 98 -11.58 16.06 12.69
N THR A 99 -11.06 15.67 11.54
CA THR A 99 -10.22 14.46 11.39
C THR A 99 -8.74 14.74 11.64
N ARG A 100 -8.30 15.98 11.49
CA ARG A 100 -6.90 16.38 11.60
C ARG A 100 -6.29 16.05 12.97
N GLY A 101 -6.93 16.47 14.06
CA GLY A 101 -6.41 16.27 15.42
C GLY A 101 -6.22 14.79 15.78
N PRO A 102 -7.27 13.93 15.66
CA PRO A 102 -7.14 12.50 15.90
C PRO A 102 -6.10 11.81 15.01
N LEU A 103 -5.96 12.25 13.76
CA LEU A 103 -4.96 11.69 12.85
C LEU A 103 -3.53 12.11 13.23
N GLU A 104 -3.31 13.34 13.67
CA GLU A 104 -2.03 13.81 14.22
C GLU A 104 -1.63 13.01 15.47
N GLU A 105 -2.56 12.80 16.41
CA GLU A 105 -2.33 11.99 17.61
C GLU A 105 -1.98 10.54 17.26
N PHE A 106 -2.68 9.95 16.29
CA PHE A 106 -2.41 8.58 15.86
C PHE A 106 -1.04 8.44 15.19
N ILE A 107 -0.69 9.37 14.29
CA ILE A 107 0.65 9.42 13.68
C ILE A 107 1.72 9.54 14.76
N HIS A 108 1.54 10.44 15.73
CA HIS A 108 2.49 10.62 16.83
C HIS A 108 2.64 9.36 17.67
N ALA A 109 1.54 8.65 17.99
CA ALA A 109 1.60 7.39 18.71
C ALA A 109 2.40 6.33 17.94
N LEU A 110 2.23 6.23 16.62
CA LEU A 110 2.97 5.28 15.79
C LEU A 110 4.47 5.62 15.70
N GLU A 111 4.83 6.91 15.65
CA GLU A 111 6.23 7.35 15.58
C GLU A 111 7.02 7.07 16.86
N ASN A 112 6.34 6.97 18.00
CA ASN A 112 6.95 6.70 19.30
C ASN A 112 6.80 5.24 19.76
N ALA A 113 6.03 4.43 19.03
CA ALA A 113 5.86 3.02 19.33
C ALA A 113 7.04 2.19 18.79
N ASP A 114 7.31 1.05 19.42
CA ASP A 114 8.12 0.02 18.79
C ASP A 114 7.35 -0.71 17.68
N GLU A 115 8.04 -1.61 16.97
CA GLU A 115 7.46 -2.31 15.83
C GLU A 115 6.24 -3.18 16.20
N GLU A 116 6.25 -3.83 17.37
CA GLU A 116 5.16 -4.71 17.79
C GLU A 116 3.93 -3.88 18.18
N ASP A 117 4.13 -2.85 19.01
CA ASP A 117 3.07 -1.94 19.46
C ASP A 117 2.49 -1.13 18.30
N GLY A 118 3.34 -0.61 17.41
CA GLY A 118 2.91 0.11 16.22
C GLY A 118 2.01 -0.76 15.35
N ARG A 119 2.37 -2.03 15.12
CA ARG A 119 1.52 -2.96 14.36
C ARG A 119 0.21 -3.26 15.07
N ARG A 120 0.19 -3.41 16.39
CA ARG A 120 -1.06 -3.58 17.16
C ARG A 120 -1.99 -2.38 17.01
N LEU A 121 -1.44 -1.16 17.10
CA LEU A 121 -2.19 0.08 16.92
C LEU A 121 -2.81 0.17 15.52
N VAL A 122 -2.03 -0.09 14.47
CA VAL A 122 -2.54 -0.10 13.09
C VAL A 122 -3.61 -1.17 12.89
N ALA A 123 -3.39 -2.40 13.37
CA ALA A 123 -4.38 -3.47 13.24
C ALA A 123 -5.69 -3.12 13.94
N HIS A 124 -5.63 -2.49 15.12
CA HIS A 124 -6.82 -2.02 15.83
C HIS A 124 -7.58 -0.96 15.02
N PHE A 125 -6.85 0.04 14.52
CA PHE A 125 -7.41 1.11 13.70
C PHE A 125 -8.09 0.57 12.43
N GLU A 126 -7.38 -0.24 11.64
CA GLU A 126 -7.91 -0.81 10.39
C GLU A 126 -9.17 -1.67 10.62
N ASN A 127 -9.19 -2.44 11.72
CA ASN A 127 -10.35 -3.25 12.08
C ASN A 127 -11.56 -2.39 12.47
N ASN A 128 -11.34 -1.27 13.18
CA ASN A 128 -12.41 -0.36 13.52
C ASN A 128 -13.00 0.30 12.27
N VAL A 129 -12.14 0.79 11.35
CA VAL A 129 -12.58 1.38 10.08
C VAL A 129 -13.39 0.38 9.24
N LYS A 130 -12.94 -0.89 9.15
CA LYS A 130 -13.66 -1.95 8.45
C LYS A 130 -15.05 -2.19 9.06
N LYS A 131 -15.15 -2.24 10.39
CA LYS A 131 -16.43 -2.43 11.09
C LYS A 131 -17.40 -1.29 10.85
N GLU A 132 -16.95 -0.04 10.89
CA GLU A 132 -17.81 1.12 10.64
C GLU A 132 -18.35 1.14 9.20
N ARG A 133 -17.52 0.77 8.21
CA ARG A 133 -17.97 0.62 6.81
C ARG A 133 -19.02 -0.46 6.60
N MET A 134 -19.05 -1.51 7.42
CA MET A 134 -20.05 -2.59 7.32
C MET A 134 -21.38 -2.24 7.99
N LYS A 135 -21.44 -1.17 8.78
CA LYS A 135 -22.66 -0.69 9.43
C LYS A 135 -23.43 0.33 8.56
N GLN A 136 -22.78 0.87 7.53
CA GLN A 136 -23.35 1.80 6.54
C GLN A 136 -23.90 1.00 5.36
#